data_AF-A0A251Q8I4-F1
#
_entry.id   AF-A0A251Q8I4-F1
#
_cell.length_a   1.000
_cell.length_b   1.000
_cell.length_c   1.000
_cell.angle_alpha   90.00
_cell.angle_beta   90.00
_cell.angle_gamma   90.00
#
_symmetry.space_group_name_H-M   'P 1'
#
loop_
_entity.id
_entity.type
_entity.pdbx_description
1 polymer ?
#
loop_
_entity_poly.entity_id
_entity_poly.type
_entity_poly.pdbx_seq_one_letter_code
_entity_poly.pdbx_strand_id
1 'polypeptide(L)'
;MVGGQATEQGDCSKFKTTIPHCCKKNPTVVDLLPGTPYNQQITNCCKGGVLASWVQDPANAVGSFQLSVGQAGTTNKTVRAPKNLTLNAPGPGYTCGRANIVKPTKFVTADKRRVTQAMMTWNVTCTYSQFLAQTTPTCCVSLSSFYNDTVVPCPACSCGCQSNATHPGSCVEPDSPYLASVVSASSKNSYMPLVRCTNHMCPIRVHWHVKLNYKEYWRVKVTVTNFNYRMNYSDWNLVVQHPNFDNLTQSFSFNYKSITPYATINDTAMLWGLKFYNDLLMQAGPLGNVQSELLFQKDQATFTFDKGWAFPRRIYFNGDNCVMPPPDAYPWLPNSGFRQYTSLLTLIMTSLSTAALMYVHA
;
A
#
# COMPACT_ATOMS: atom_id res chain seq x y z
N MET A 1 7.73 -4.76 -33.03
CA MET A 1 7.60 -4.68 -31.56
C MET A 1 6.31 -5.41 -31.21
N VAL A 2 6.30 -6.16 -30.09
CA VAL A 2 5.13 -6.95 -29.66
C VAL A 2 4.99 -6.81 -28.14
N GLY A 3 3.78 -6.65 -27.63
CA GLY A 3 3.50 -6.44 -26.20
C GLY A 3 3.87 -5.05 -25.66
N GLY A 4 4.44 -4.16 -26.48
CA GLY A 4 4.80 -2.80 -26.08
C GLY A 4 4.87 -1.88 -27.29
N GLN A 5 4.94 -0.57 -27.04
CA GLN A 5 5.04 0.46 -28.06
C GLN A 5 5.96 1.59 -27.62
N ALA A 6 6.74 2.15 -28.56
CA ALA A 6 7.47 3.39 -28.29
C ALA A 6 6.50 4.58 -28.34
N THR A 7 6.62 5.50 -27.38
CA THR A 7 5.78 6.72 -27.29
C THR A 7 6.05 7.73 -28.41
N GLU A 8 7.27 7.74 -28.93
CA GLU A 8 7.69 8.62 -30.02
C GLU A 8 8.45 7.84 -31.09
N GLN A 9 8.30 8.26 -32.35
CA GLN A 9 9.05 7.69 -33.47
C GLN A 9 10.45 8.32 -33.63
N GLY A 10 10.57 9.65 -33.45
CA GLY A 10 11.80 10.39 -33.74
C GLY A 10 12.11 10.48 -35.24
N ASP A 11 13.32 10.94 -35.59
CA ASP A 11 13.76 11.06 -36.98
C ASP A 11 14.24 9.70 -37.54
N CYS A 12 13.36 9.05 -38.31
CA CYS A 12 13.65 7.81 -39.02
C CYS A 12 13.99 8.02 -40.51
N SER A 13 14.27 9.25 -40.96
CA SER A 13 14.46 9.60 -42.38
C SER A 13 15.54 8.78 -43.12
N LYS A 14 16.51 8.23 -42.37
CA LYS A 14 17.58 7.34 -42.85
C LYS A 14 17.08 5.98 -43.32
N PHE A 15 15.91 5.52 -42.88
CA PHE A 15 15.34 4.23 -43.25
C PHE A 15 14.27 4.43 -44.34
N LYS A 16 14.48 3.88 -45.54
CA LYS A 16 13.61 4.10 -46.71
C LYS A 16 12.62 2.97 -47.00
N THR A 17 12.93 1.74 -46.60
CA THR A 17 12.11 0.55 -46.88
C THR A 17 11.31 0.13 -45.65
N THR A 18 12.00 -0.35 -44.62
CA THR A 18 11.37 -0.77 -43.36
C THR A 18 11.63 0.30 -42.32
N ILE A 19 10.68 1.21 -42.15
CA ILE A 19 10.77 2.29 -41.17
C ILE A 19 10.65 1.69 -39.76
N PRO A 20 11.65 1.85 -38.88
CA PRO A 20 11.57 1.36 -37.51
C PRO A 20 10.46 2.07 -36.73
N HIS A 21 9.96 1.37 -35.70
CA HIS A 21 8.96 1.94 -34.79
C HIS A 21 9.49 3.16 -34.01
N CYS A 22 10.81 3.21 -33.76
CA CYS A 22 11.47 4.34 -33.12
C CYS A 22 12.94 4.41 -33.57
N CYS A 23 13.43 5.61 -33.84
CA CYS A 23 14.82 5.89 -34.21
C CYS A 23 15.55 6.77 -33.19
N LYS A 24 14.90 7.11 -32.06
CA LYS A 24 15.56 7.79 -30.94
C LYS A 24 16.60 6.86 -30.30
N LYS A 25 17.72 7.42 -29.84
CA LYS A 25 18.76 6.68 -29.10
C LYS A 25 18.32 6.28 -27.69
N ASN A 26 17.36 7.00 -27.12
CA ASN A 26 16.79 6.81 -25.78
C ASN A 26 15.25 6.68 -25.87
N PRO A 27 14.73 5.58 -26.45
CA PRO A 27 13.30 5.40 -26.62
C PRO A 27 12.60 5.16 -25.27
N THR A 28 11.43 5.75 -25.08
CA THR A 28 10.51 5.40 -23.99
C THR A 28 9.49 4.40 -24.51
N VAL A 29 9.52 3.19 -23.97
CA VAL A 29 8.61 2.09 -24.32
C VAL A 29 7.55 1.96 -23.23
N VAL A 30 6.30 1.87 -23.65
CA VAL A 30 5.14 1.61 -22.80
C VAL A 30 4.56 0.24 -23.10
N ASP A 31 4.03 -0.42 -22.08
CA ASP A 31 3.28 -1.65 -22.23
C ASP A 31 1.94 -1.36 -22.91
N LEU A 32 1.48 -2.28 -23.76
CA LEU A 32 0.21 -2.11 -24.46
C LEU A 32 -0.97 -2.28 -23.49
N LEU A 33 -2.15 -1.81 -23.88
CA LEU A 33 -3.35 -1.89 -23.05
C LEU A 33 -3.96 -3.30 -23.04
N PRO A 34 -4.67 -3.68 -21.95
CA PRO A 34 -5.49 -4.89 -21.95
C PRO A 34 -6.47 -4.91 -23.13
N GLY A 35 -6.66 -6.08 -23.75
CA GLY A 35 -7.53 -6.23 -24.93
C GLY A 35 -6.85 -6.00 -26.29
N THR A 36 -5.54 -5.74 -26.30
CA THR A 36 -4.73 -5.69 -27.53
C THR A 36 -4.94 -6.96 -28.38
N PRO A 37 -4.98 -6.89 -29.72
CA PRO A 37 -5.16 -8.08 -30.57
C PRO A 37 -4.09 -9.16 -30.36
N TYR A 38 -4.46 -10.45 -30.45
CA TYR A 38 -3.58 -11.60 -30.17
C TYR A 38 -2.27 -11.61 -30.98
N ASN A 39 -2.27 -11.09 -32.22
CA ASN A 39 -1.09 -11.00 -33.06
C ASN A 39 -0.05 -9.97 -32.57
N GLN A 40 -0.43 -9.11 -31.63
CA GLN A 40 0.42 -8.08 -31.02
C GLN A 40 0.74 -8.39 -29.55
N GLN A 41 0.33 -9.55 -29.05
CA GLN A 41 0.59 -10.01 -27.68
C GLN A 41 1.79 -10.97 -27.60
N ILE A 42 2.43 -10.98 -26.43
CA ILE A 42 3.40 -11.96 -25.96
C ILE A 42 3.01 -12.43 -24.55
N THR A 43 3.60 -13.52 -24.07
CA THR A 43 3.35 -14.02 -22.71
C THR A 43 3.62 -12.94 -21.65
N ASN A 44 2.71 -12.78 -20.68
CA ASN A 44 2.80 -11.80 -19.60
C ASN A 44 2.81 -10.31 -20.04
N CYS A 45 2.29 -9.98 -21.22
CA CYS A 45 2.18 -8.59 -21.67
C CYS A 45 0.76 -8.01 -21.56
N CYS A 46 0.68 -6.74 -21.98
CA CYS A 46 -0.50 -5.94 -22.25
C CYS A 46 -1.32 -5.60 -21.00
N LYS A 47 -0.65 -5.09 -19.96
CA LYS A 47 -1.28 -4.68 -18.70
C LYS A 47 -1.36 -3.16 -18.56
N GLY A 48 -1.01 -2.41 -19.61
CA GLY A 48 -1.00 -0.95 -19.60
C GLY A 48 -0.05 -0.37 -18.56
N GLY A 49 0.99 -1.12 -18.19
CA GLY A 49 1.96 -0.70 -17.16
C GLY A 49 1.50 -0.89 -15.72
N VAL A 50 0.32 -1.48 -15.48
CA VAL A 50 -0.17 -1.80 -14.14
C VAL A 50 0.23 -3.24 -13.79
N LEU A 51 1.06 -3.40 -12.75
CA LEU A 51 1.49 -4.70 -12.25
C LEU A 51 0.90 -4.95 -10.87
N ALA A 52 0.39 -6.15 -10.66
CA ALA A 52 -0.02 -6.59 -9.33
C ALA A 52 1.21 -6.88 -8.46
N SER A 53 1.05 -6.87 -7.13
CA SER A 53 2.09 -7.39 -6.26
C SER A 53 2.29 -8.88 -6.52
N TRP A 54 3.56 -9.31 -6.55
CA TRP A 54 3.94 -10.72 -6.63
C TRP A 54 3.27 -11.58 -5.55
N VAL A 55 2.99 -11.00 -4.38
CA VAL A 55 2.36 -11.69 -3.25
C VAL A 55 0.87 -11.93 -3.49
N GLN A 56 0.18 -10.95 -4.10
CA GLN A 56 -1.26 -10.96 -4.34
C GLN A 56 -1.63 -11.78 -5.59
N ASP A 57 -0.93 -11.55 -6.69
CA ASP A 57 -1.21 -12.17 -7.98
C ASP A 57 0.09 -12.36 -8.78
N PRO A 58 0.80 -13.49 -8.60
CA PRO A 58 2.05 -13.79 -9.31
C PRO A 58 1.91 -13.78 -10.84
N ALA A 59 0.74 -14.14 -11.37
CA ALA A 59 0.49 -14.16 -12.81
C ALA A 59 0.44 -12.74 -13.39
N ASN A 60 -0.14 -11.80 -12.63
CA ASN A 60 -0.24 -10.41 -13.04
C ASN A 60 0.96 -9.55 -12.64
N ALA A 61 1.88 -10.05 -11.81
CA ALA A 61 3.05 -9.32 -11.32
C ALA A 61 4.21 -9.15 -12.32
N VAL A 62 4.17 -9.82 -13.48
CA VAL A 62 5.24 -9.74 -14.49
C VAL A 62 4.76 -9.00 -15.74
N GLY A 63 5.48 -7.97 -16.17
CA GLY A 63 5.30 -7.35 -17.49
C GLY A 63 6.38 -7.82 -18.46
N SER A 64 6.03 -8.06 -19.72
CA SER A 64 7.00 -8.41 -20.76
C SER A 64 6.63 -7.81 -22.12
N PHE A 65 7.64 -7.49 -22.92
CA PHE A 65 7.47 -7.07 -24.30
C PHE A 65 8.72 -7.46 -25.11
N GLN A 66 8.56 -7.58 -26.43
CA GLN A 66 9.64 -7.93 -27.33
C GLN A 66 10.01 -6.77 -28.25
N LEU A 67 11.28 -6.38 -28.20
CA LEU A 67 11.87 -5.32 -29.02
C LEU A 67 12.83 -5.94 -30.05
N SER A 68 12.81 -5.40 -31.27
CA SER A 68 13.85 -5.63 -32.28
C SER A 68 14.67 -4.36 -32.40
N VAL A 69 15.91 -4.40 -31.95
CA VAL A 69 16.82 -3.24 -31.97
C VAL A 69 17.72 -3.34 -33.19
N GLY A 70 17.64 -2.35 -34.07
CA GLY A 70 18.54 -2.25 -35.24
C GLY A 70 19.98 -2.00 -34.81
N GLN A 71 20.94 -2.59 -35.52
CA GLN A 71 22.39 -2.38 -35.30
C GLN A 71 22.91 -2.79 -33.91
N ALA A 72 22.20 -3.65 -33.18
CA ALA A 72 22.59 -4.08 -31.83
C ALA A 72 23.69 -5.15 -31.78
N GLY A 73 24.19 -5.63 -32.92
CA GLY A 73 25.08 -6.79 -33.02
C GLY A 73 24.31 -8.12 -33.05
N THR A 74 24.90 -9.15 -33.66
CA THR A 74 24.26 -10.46 -33.88
C THR A 74 24.99 -11.62 -33.21
N THR A 75 26.10 -11.33 -32.51
CA THR A 75 26.93 -12.33 -31.85
C THR A 75 27.09 -11.99 -30.37
N ASN A 76 27.42 -13.00 -29.57
CA ASN A 76 27.72 -12.84 -28.14
C ASN A 76 28.83 -11.80 -27.85
N LYS A 77 29.75 -11.55 -28.79
CA LYS A 77 30.81 -10.53 -28.64
C LYS A 77 30.37 -9.12 -29.05
N THR A 78 29.40 -9.02 -29.96
CA THR A 78 28.97 -7.73 -30.53
C THR A 78 27.75 -7.15 -29.82
N VAL A 79 26.90 -8.00 -29.25
CA VAL A 79 25.70 -7.58 -28.54
C VAL A 79 26.04 -6.86 -27.24
N ARG A 80 25.45 -5.68 -27.04
CA ARG A 80 25.69 -4.85 -25.85
C ARG A 80 24.40 -4.64 -25.07
N ALA A 81 24.50 -4.71 -23.75
CA ALA A 81 23.40 -4.36 -22.86
C ALA A 81 23.01 -2.88 -23.03
N PRO A 82 21.71 -2.53 -22.88
CA PRO A 82 21.29 -1.14 -22.81
C PRO A 82 21.97 -0.44 -21.62
N LYS A 83 22.37 0.81 -21.84
CA LYS A 83 22.94 1.67 -20.80
C LYS A 83 21.85 2.60 -20.26
N ASN A 84 21.91 2.91 -18.97
CA ASN A 84 21.02 3.87 -18.30
C ASN A 84 19.53 3.52 -18.48
N LEU A 85 19.16 2.27 -18.13
CA LEU A 85 17.76 1.89 -18.07
C LEU A 85 17.06 2.71 -16.98
N THR A 86 15.89 3.27 -17.26
CA THR A 86 15.07 3.98 -16.28
C THR A 86 13.66 3.42 -16.30
N LEU A 87 13.09 3.16 -15.12
CA LEU A 87 11.70 2.74 -14.98
C LEU A 87 10.88 3.94 -14.51
N ASN A 88 10.00 4.45 -15.37
CA ASN A 88 9.29 5.72 -15.11
C ASN A 88 7.91 5.54 -14.45
N ALA A 89 7.42 4.31 -14.30
CA ALA A 89 6.09 4.02 -13.77
C ALA A 89 6.18 3.35 -12.39
N PRO A 90 5.30 3.69 -11.42
CA PRO A 90 4.21 4.67 -11.49
C PRO A 90 4.64 6.14 -11.31
N GLY A 91 5.94 6.41 -11.16
CA GLY A 91 6.51 7.77 -11.07
C GLY A 91 8.04 7.75 -11.09
N PRO A 92 8.72 8.89 -10.87
CA PRO A 92 10.20 9.00 -10.94
C PRO A 92 10.97 8.30 -9.79
N GLY A 93 10.32 7.38 -9.08
CA GLY A 93 10.87 6.74 -7.87
C GLY A 93 11.89 5.65 -8.11
N TYR A 94 11.92 5.04 -9.30
CA TYR A 94 12.81 3.90 -9.54
C TYR A 94 14.17 4.33 -10.09
N THR A 95 15.22 3.87 -9.42
CA THR A 95 16.60 3.97 -9.92
C THR A 95 17.10 2.57 -10.26
N CYS A 96 17.55 2.36 -11.49
CA CYS A 96 18.06 1.07 -11.95
C CYS A 96 19.58 0.99 -11.90
N GLY A 97 20.09 -0.15 -11.44
CA GLY A 97 21.51 -0.45 -11.44
C GLY A 97 22.07 -0.79 -12.83
N ARG A 98 23.34 -1.19 -12.87
CA ARG A 98 23.98 -1.68 -14.10
C ARG A 98 23.45 -3.06 -14.46
N ALA A 99 23.40 -3.33 -15.77
CA ALA A 99 23.02 -4.62 -16.32
C ALA A 99 24.09 -5.68 -16.03
N ASN A 100 23.74 -6.70 -15.25
CA ASN A 100 24.62 -7.81 -14.91
C ASN A 100 24.36 -8.98 -15.86
N ILE A 101 25.42 -9.56 -16.44
CA ILE A 101 25.29 -10.75 -17.28
C ILE A 101 24.94 -11.94 -16.39
N VAL A 102 23.87 -12.66 -16.75
CA VAL A 102 23.41 -13.85 -16.04
C VAL A 102 23.32 -15.05 -16.99
N LYS A 103 23.03 -16.22 -16.44
CA LYS A 103 22.82 -17.45 -17.23
C LYS A 103 21.77 -17.19 -18.33
N PRO A 104 22.04 -17.58 -19.58
CA PRO A 104 21.10 -17.30 -20.65
C PRO A 104 19.74 -17.95 -20.44
N THR A 105 18.69 -17.17 -20.64
CA THR A 105 17.29 -17.56 -20.50
C THR A 105 16.95 -18.62 -21.53
N LYS A 106 16.18 -19.63 -21.10
CA LYS A 106 15.64 -20.67 -21.98
C LYS A 106 14.15 -20.39 -22.20
N PHE A 107 13.74 -20.31 -23.46
CA PHE A 107 12.36 -20.14 -23.87
C PHE A 107 11.83 -21.47 -24.39
N VAL A 108 10.83 -22.01 -23.69
CA VAL A 108 10.12 -23.23 -24.11
C VAL A 108 9.01 -22.79 -25.05
N THR A 109 8.90 -23.44 -26.21
CA THR A 109 7.81 -23.18 -27.16
C THR A 109 6.46 -23.58 -26.57
N ALA A 110 5.38 -22.97 -27.07
CA ALA A 110 4.02 -23.20 -26.54
C ALA A 110 3.58 -24.68 -26.59
N ASP A 111 4.06 -25.43 -27.60
CA ASP A 111 3.84 -26.88 -27.75
C ASP A 111 4.70 -27.74 -26.80
N LYS A 112 5.58 -27.11 -26.00
CA LYS A 112 6.52 -27.73 -25.06
C LYS A 112 7.58 -28.65 -25.68
N ARG A 113 7.70 -28.71 -27.00
CA ARG A 113 8.60 -29.66 -27.69
C ARG A 113 9.99 -29.10 -27.93
N ARG A 114 10.13 -27.78 -28.04
CA ARG A 114 11.40 -27.13 -28.38
C ARG A 114 11.78 -26.13 -27.29
N VAL A 115 13.07 -26.12 -26.97
CA VAL A 115 13.67 -25.11 -26.10
C VAL A 115 14.66 -24.32 -26.93
N THR A 116 14.46 -23.00 -26.98
CA THR A 116 15.42 -22.06 -27.55
C THR A 116 16.12 -21.32 -26.42
N GLN A 117 17.34 -20.86 -26.64
CA GLN A 117 18.13 -20.19 -25.61
C GLN A 117 18.55 -18.81 -26.11
N ALA A 118 18.48 -17.81 -25.24
CA ALA A 118 19.05 -16.50 -25.50
C ALA A 118 20.57 -16.62 -25.71
N MET A 119 21.15 -15.76 -26.56
CA MET A 119 22.61 -15.68 -26.68
C MET A 119 23.25 -15.09 -25.42
N MET A 120 22.58 -14.09 -24.85
CA MET A 120 22.94 -13.43 -23.60
C MET A 120 21.67 -13.01 -22.86
N THR A 121 21.74 -13.01 -21.54
CA THR A 121 20.68 -12.46 -20.68
C THR A 121 21.32 -11.50 -19.70
N TRP A 122 20.67 -10.36 -19.52
CA TRP A 122 21.06 -9.37 -18.52
C TRP A 122 19.97 -9.25 -17.47
N ASN A 123 20.38 -9.13 -16.22
CA ASN A 123 19.52 -8.79 -15.10
C ASN A 123 19.80 -7.35 -14.68
N VAL A 124 18.75 -6.54 -14.61
CA VAL A 124 18.79 -5.16 -14.14
C VAL A 124 17.85 -5.06 -12.94
N THR A 125 18.39 -4.69 -11.79
CA THR A 125 17.58 -4.45 -10.60
C THR A 125 17.28 -2.95 -10.50
N CYS A 126 16.00 -2.62 -10.37
CA CYS A 126 15.55 -1.26 -10.11
C CYS A 126 14.99 -1.17 -8.69
N THR A 127 15.46 -0.18 -7.94
CA THR A 127 15.05 0.05 -6.55
C THR A 127 14.18 1.29 -6.49
N TYR A 128 13.04 1.17 -5.80
CA TYR A 128 12.13 2.28 -5.57
C TYR A 128 12.62 3.12 -4.37
N SER A 129 12.72 4.43 -4.56
CA SER A 129 12.98 5.40 -3.50
C SER A 129 11.74 6.25 -3.29
N GLN A 130 11.11 6.11 -2.12
CA GLN A 130 9.94 6.92 -1.74
C GLN A 130 10.26 8.42 -1.75
N PHE A 131 11.48 8.79 -1.33
CA PHE A 131 11.94 10.19 -1.33
C PHE A 131 12.04 10.79 -2.74
N LEU A 132 12.40 10.00 -3.74
CA LEU A 132 12.44 10.45 -5.13
C LEU A 132 11.05 10.42 -5.79
N ALA A 133 10.22 9.46 -5.40
CA ALA A 133 8.91 9.26 -6.00
C ALA A 133 7.90 10.33 -5.60
N GLN A 134 7.93 10.76 -4.34
CA GLN A 134 6.95 11.66 -3.76
C GLN A 134 7.61 12.66 -2.80
N THR A 135 7.39 13.93 -3.07
CA THR A 135 7.79 15.03 -2.17
C THR A 135 6.88 15.15 -0.95
N THR A 136 5.64 14.67 -1.07
CA THR A 136 4.62 14.69 -0.01
C THR A 136 4.04 13.30 0.21
N PRO A 137 3.87 12.85 1.46
CA PRO A 137 3.20 11.58 1.75
C PRO A 137 1.79 11.52 1.16
N THR A 138 1.29 10.31 0.88
CA THR A 138 -0.06 10.06 0.32
C THR A 138 -1.03 9.46 1.33
N CYS A 139 -0.53 9.04 2.49
CA CYS A 139 -1.33 8.41 3.52
C CYS A 139 -0.86 8.76 4.93
N CYS A 140 -1.78 8.62 5.88
CA CYS A 140 -1.45 8.78 7.29
C CYS A 140 -2.28 7.85 8.18
N VAL A 141 -1.87 7.76 9.44
CA VAL A 141 -2.41 6.80 10.39
C VAL A 141 -3.09 7.51 11.55
N SER A 142 -4.21 6.95 11.99
CA SER A 142 -4.91 7.34 13.22
C SER A 142 -5.07 6.12 14.12
N LEU A 143 -4.99 6.32 15.44
CA LEU A 143 -4.92 5.23 16.41
C LEU A 143 -6.02 5.38 17.46
N SER A 144 -6.57 4.27 17.90
CA SER A 144 -7.52 4.25 19.02
C SER A 144 -7.47 2.90 19.74
N SER A 145 -8.01 2.85 20.96
CA SER A 145 -8.10 1.63 21.74
C SER A 145 -9.39 1.58 22.56
N PHE A 146 -9.77 0.39 23.02
CA PHE A 146 -10.92 0.22 23.91
C PHE A 146 -10.71 0.77 25.33
N TYR A 147 -9.45 1.03 25.72
CA TYR A 147 -9.07 1.51 27.05
C TYR A 147 -8.79 3.01 27.09
N ASN A 148 -8.99 3.73 25.99
CA ASN A 148 -8.81 5.17 25.91
C ASN A 148 -9.90 5.77 25.02
N ASP A 149 -10.69 6.68 25.57
CA ASP A 149 -11.83 7.30 24.88
C ASP A 149 -11.40 8.30 23.80
N THR A 150 -10.13 8.74 23.82
CA THR A 150 -9.60 9.67 22.83
C THR A 150 -9.00 8.94 21.63
N VAL A 151 -9.45 9.33 20.43
CA VAL A 151 -8.85 8.89 19.17
C VAL A 151 -7.67 9.79 18.87
N VAL A 152 -6.50 9.19 18.68
CA VAL A 152 -5.30 9.89 18.24
C VAL A 152 -5.43 10.13 16.74
N PRO A 153 -5.65 11.39 16.32
CA PRO A 153 -5.90 11.68 14.92
C PRO A 153 -4.61 11.52 14.12
N CYS A 154 -4.78 11.49 12.81
CA CYS A 154 -3.66 11.66 11.90
C CYS A 154 -3.04 13.06 12.11
N PRO A 155 -1.69 13.19 12.13
CA PRO A 155 -1.03 14.48 12.34
C PRO A 155 -1.48 15.53 11.32
N ALA A 156 -1.66 16.77 11.80
CA ALA A 156 -2.07 17.87 10.96
C ALA A 156 -1.06 18.09 9.82
N CYS A 157 -1.57 18.38 8.62
CA CYS A 157 -0.78 18.66 7.43
C CYS A 157 0.18 17.53 6.99
N SER A 158 -0.10 16.27 7.37
CA SER A 158 0.71 15.09 6.99
C SER A 158 0.99 14.98 5.49
N CYS A 159 0.02 15.33 4.64
CA CYS A 159 0.15 15.24 3.18
C CYS A 159 0.27 16.62 2.49
N GLY A 160 0.68 17.63 3.26
CA GLY A 160 0.90 18.99 2.78
C GLY A 160 -0.36 19.86 2.87
N CYS A 161 -0.32 20.86 3.77
CA CYS A 161 -1.28 21.96 3.77
C CYS A 161 -0.74 23.10 2.91
N GLN A 162 -1.55 23.62 2.01
CA GLN A 162 -1.25 24.88 1.33
C GLN A 162 -1.80 26.04 2.16
N SER A 163 -1.01 27.10 2.33
CA SER A 163 -1.52 28.37 2.84
C SER A 163 -2.52 28.95 1.83
N ASN A 164 -3.72 29.32 2.29
CA ASN A 164 -4.88 29.78 1.50
C ASN A 164 -4.63 30.87 0.43
N ALA A 165 -3.44 31.47 0.36
CA ALA A 165 -3.11 32.55 -0.55
C ALA A 165 -2.69 32.13 -1.97
N THR A 166 -2.21 30.90 -2.18
CA THR A 166 -1.55 30.55 -3.46
C THR A 166 -2.41 29.75 -4.44
N HIS A 167 -3.35 28.89 -3.97
CA HIS A 167 -4.26 28.15 -4.85
C HIS A 167 -5.65 27.94 -4.22
N PRO A 168 -6.70 28.68 -4.64
CA PRO A 168 -8.07 28.36 -4.26
C PRO A 168 -8.48 27.01 -4.92
N GLY A 169 -8.73 25.98 -4.11
CA GLY A 169 -9.16 24.65 -4.59
C GLY A 169 -8.30 23.45 -4.16
N SER A 170 -7.46 23.57 -3.12
CA SER A 170 -6.59 22.49 -2.63
C SER A 170 -7.33 21.28 -2.06
N CYS A 171 -8.56 21.47 -1.56
CA CYS A 171 -9.48 20.42 -1.16
C CYS A 171 -10.93 20.86 -1.40
N VAL A 172 -11.85 19.90 -1.33
CA VAL A 172 -13.29 20.17 -1.47
C VAL A 172 -14.04 19.68 -0.24
N GLU A 173 -14.92 20.51 0.31
CA GLU A 173 -15.82 20.12 1.39
C GLU A 173 -16.93 19.19 0.86
N PRO A 174 -17.36 18.17 1.62
CA PRO A 174 -18.37 17.21 1.18
C PRO A 174 -19.69 17.84 0.76
N ASP A 175 -20.12 18.89 1.45
CA ASP A 175 -21.42 19.53 1.25
C ASP A 175 -21.34 20.73 0.29
N SER A 176 -20.19 20.91 -0.39
CA SER A 176 -20.01 22.00 -1.33
C SER A 176 -20.88 21.81 -2.58
N PRO A 177 -21.67 22.82 -3.01
CA PRO A 177 -22.50 22.73 -4.22
C PRO A 177 -21.66 22.59 -5.49
N TYR A 178 -20.36 22.91 -5.43
CA TYR A 178 -19.44 22.80 -6.55
C TYR A 178 -18.76 21.43 -6.64
N LEU A 179 -18.94 20.51 -5.67
CA LEU A 179 -18.26 19.21 -5.66
C LEU A 179 -18.51 18.43 -6.95
N ALA A 180 -19.77 18.31 -7.38
CA ALA A 180 -20.12 17.63 -8.63
C ALA A 180 -19.41 18.29 -9.83
N SER A 181 -19.39 19.62 -9.88
CA SER A 181 -18.73 20.35 -10.96
C SER A 181 -17.21 20.18 -10.97
N VAL A 182 -16.53 20.13 -9.82
CA VAL A 182 -15.07 20.01 -9.72
C VAL A 182 -14.57 18.57 -9.97
N VAL A 183 -15.41 17.59 -9.62
CA VAL A 183 -15.17 16.18 -9.96
C VAL A 183 -15.34 15.97 -11.47
N SER A 184 -16.37 16.57 -12.09
CA SER A 184 -16.64 16.44 -13.53
C SER A 184 -15.78 17.33 -14.44
N ALA A 185 -15.33 18.51 -13.97
CA ALA A 185 -14.54 19.46 -14.76
C ALA A 185 -13.05 19.07 -14.89
N SER A 186 -12.60 18.08 -14.13
CA SER A 186 -11.24 17.58 -14.27
C SER A 186 -11.08 16.90 -15.61
N SER A 187 -10.30 17.51 -16.51
CA SER A 187 -9.82 16.85 -17.72
C SER A 187 -9.30 15.45 -17.36
N LYS A 188 -9.59 14.46 -18.22
CA LYS A 188 -9.27 13.03 -18.07
C LYS A 188 -7.78 12.69 -17.79
N ASN A 189 -6.91 13.69 -17.65
CA ASN A 189 -5.45 13.57 -17.60
C ASN A 189 -4.80 14.19 -16.34
N SER A 190 -5.55 14.68 -15.35
CA SER A 190 -4.96 15.18 -14.10
C SER A 190 -4.84 14.06 -13.06
N TYR A 191 -3.66 13.45 -12.94
CA TYR A 191 -3.32 12.48 -11.87
C TYR A 191 -3.21 13.11 -10.47
N MET A 192 -3.36 14.44 -10.33
CA MET A 192 -3.35 15.08 -9.03
C MET A 192 -4.60 14.70 -8.22
N PRO A 193 -4.41 14.22 -6.96
CA PRO A 193 -5.53 13.83 -6.11
C PRO A 193 -6.37 15.06 -5.76
N LEU A 194 -7.70 14.92 -5.82
CA LEU A 194 -8.64 15.91 -5.29
C LEU A 194 -9.16 15.37 -3.96
N VAL A 195 -8.73 15.95 -2.86
CA VAL A 195 -9.03 15.40 -1.52
C VAL A 195 -10.17 16.13 -0.84
N ARG A 196 -10.88 15.41 0.03
CA ARG A 196 -11.79 16.00 1.02
C ARG A 196 -11.00 16.84 2.02
N CYS A 197 -11.52 18.03 2.34
CA CYS A 197 -10.93 18.90 3.33
C CYS A 197 -10.90 18.21 4.70
N THR A 198 -9.69 18.10 5.25
CA THR A 198 -9.39 17.50 6.55
C THR A 198 -8.14 18.17 7.10
N ASN A 199 -7.93 18.11 8.42
CA ASN A 199 -6.72 18.69 9.03
C ASN A 199 -5.41 18.07 8.51
N HIS A 200 -5.45 16.82 8.00
CA HIS A 200 -4.27 16.10 7.54
C HIS A 200 -4.04 16.16 6.02
N MET A 201 -5.08 16.49 5.23
CA MET A 201 -5.04 16.64 3.77
C MET A 201 -4.58 15.39 2.99
N CYS A 202 -4.64 14.22 3.61
CA CYS A 202 -4.20 12.96 3.00
C CYS A 202 -5.28 12.28 2.17
N PRO A 203 -4.96 11.80 0.95
CA PRO A 203 -5.84 10.95 0.14
C PRO A 203 -6.29 9.69 0.86
N ILE A 204 -5.41 9.06 1.65
CA ILE A 204 -5.71 7.83 2.38
C ILE A 204 -5.49 8.03 3.88
N ARG A 205 -6.41 7.49 4.67
CA ARG A 205 -6.23 7.33 6.12
C ARG A 205 -6.36 5.87 6.49
N VAL A 206 -5.38 5.35 7.21
CA VAL A 206 -5.46 4.04 7.86
C VAL A 206 -5.79 4.26 9.34
N HIS A 207 -6.88 3.68 9.81
CA HIS A 207 -7.26 3.70 11.21
C HIS A 207 -6.99 2.34 11.83
N TRP A 208 -6.19 2.33 12.90
CA TRP A 208 -5.87 1.14 13.68
C TRP A 208 -6.53 1.24 15.05
N HIS A 209 -7.49 0.35 15.31
CA HIS A 209 -8.26 0.32 16.54
C HIS A 209 -8.00 -0.97 17.30
N VAL A 210 -7.46 -0.88 18.51
CA VAL A 210 -7.37 -2.02 19.43
C VAL A 210 -8.76 -2.24 20.05
N LYS A 211 -9.49 -3.23 19.54
CA LYS A 211 -10.93 -3.41 19.79
C LYS A 211 -11.21 -4.13 21.10
N LEU A 212 -10.57 -5.27 21.33
CA LEU A 212 -10.84 -6.12 22.50
C LEU A 212 -9.59 -6.89 22.91
N ASN A 213 -9.53 -7.22 24.20
CA ASN A 213 -8.46 -8.00 24.82
C ASN A 213 -9.07 -9.18 25.58
N TYR A 214 -8.90 -10.40 25.08
CA TYR A 214 -9.31 -11.65 25.74
C TYR A 214 -8.17 -12.20 26.61
N LYS A 215 -8.36 -13.35 27.25
CA LYS A 215 -7.30 -14.00 28.04
C LYS A 215 -6.07 -14.34 27.18
N GLU A 216 -6.28 -15.07 26.08
CA GLU A 216 -5.22 -15.59 25.20
C GLU A 216 -5.08 -14.84 23.87
N TYR A 217 -6.07 -14.04 23.51
CA TYR A 217 -6.14 -13.36 22.22
C TYR A 217 -6.41 -11.89 22.38
N TRP A 218 -6.10 -11.11 21.35
CA TRP A 218 -6.51 -9.73 21.24
C TRP A 218 -6.92 -9.43 19.81
N ARG A 219 -7.83 -8.46 19.67
CA ARG A 219 -8.49 -8.16 18.40
C ARG A 219 -8.24 -6.72 18.01
N VAL A 220 -7.81 -6.53 16.78
CA VAL A 220 -7.63 -5.23 16.15
C VAL A 220 -8.65 -5.07 15.04
N LYS A 221 -9.19 -3.87 14.89
CA LYS A 221 -9.94 -3.47 13.71
C LYS A 221 -9.11 -2.49 12.91
N VAL A 222 -8.91 -2.80 11.63
CA VAL A 222 -8.21 -1.93 10.66
C VAL A 222 -9.26 -1.35 9.73
N THR A 223 -9.17 -0.05 9.45
CA THR A 223 -10.07 0.64 8.51
C THR A 223 -9.27 1.54 7.60
N VAL A 224 -9.28 1.26 6.30
CA VAL A 224 -8.68 2.13 5.29
C VAL A 224 -9.78 2.99 4.69
N THR A 225 -9.61 4.30 4.72
CA THR A 225 -10.58 5.28 4.20
C THR A 225 -9.94 6.08 3.08
N ASN A 226 -10.65 6.19 1.97
CA ASN A 226 -10.30 7.02 0.83
C ASN A 226 -10.98 8.39 0.93
N PHE A 227 -10.16 9.43 0.93
CA PHE A 227 -10.56 10.84 0.92
C PHE A 227 -10.37 11.48 -0.46
N ASN A 228 -9.92 10.73 -1.47
CA ASN A 228 -9.77 11.21 -2.84
C ASN A 228 -11.07 11.06 -3.63
N TYR A 229 -11.58 12.15 -4.20
CA TYR A 229 -12.79 12.18 -5.02
C TYR A 229 -12.57 11.73 -6.47
N ARG A 230 -11.31 11.63 -6.93
CA ARG A 230 -10.97 11.35 -8.33
C ARG A 230 -10.34 9.97 -8.55
N MET A 231 -10.02 9.24 -7.49
CA MET A 231 -9.25 8.01 -7.58
C MET A 231 -9.89 6.88 -6.80
N ASN A 232 -10.07 5.75 -7.49
CA ASN A 232 -10.34 4.46 -6.89
C ASN A 232 -9.02 3.69 -6.80
N TYR A 233 -8.89 2.81 -5.81
CA TYR A 233 -7.74 1.94 -5.66
C TYR A 233 -8.18 0.49 -5.84
N SER A 234 -7.90 -0.08 -7.01
CA SER A 234 -8.05 -1.51 -7.30
C SER A 234 -6.81 -2.28 -6.84
N ASP A 235 -7.00 -3.54 -6.43
CA ASP A 235 -5.92 -4.42 -5.96
C ASP A 235 -5.04 -3.79 -4.86
N TRP A 236 -5.66 -2.90 -4.07
CA TRP A 236 -4.97 -2.17 -3.03
C TRP A 236 -4.32 -3.14 -2.03
N ASN A 237 -3.19 -2.72 -1.46
CA ASN A 237 -2.51 -3.47 -0.43
C ASN A 237 -2.08 -2.59 0.72
N LEU A 238 -2.04 -3.21 1.89
CA LEU A 238 -1.63 -2.62 3.15
C LEU A 238 -0.52 -3.50 3.73
N VAL A 239 0.68 -2.93 3.91
CA VAL A 239 1.77 -3.60 4.60
C VAL A 239 1.88 -3.02 5.99
N VAL A 240 1.86 -3.88 7.00
CA VAL A 240 1.93 -3.48 8.40
C VAL A 240 3.10 -4.18 9.07
N GLN A 241 3.91 -3.41 9.78
CA GLN A 241 4.98 -3.92 10.63
C GLN A 241 4.56 -3.87 12.09
N HIS A 242 4.44 -5.03 12.73
CA HIS A 242 4.16 -5.17 14.16
C HIS A 242 4.79 -6.47 14.69
N PRO A 243 5.45 -6.45 15.85
CA PRO A 243 6.10 -7.65 16.44
C PRO A 243 5.24 -8.89 16.66
N ASN A 244 3.91 -8.80 16.50
CA ASN A 244 2.98 -9.87 16.83
C ASN A 244 2.30 -10.45 15.58
N PHE A 245 2.73 -10.06 14.38
CA PHE A 245 2.27 -10.69 13.14
C PHE A 245 2.75 -12.13 13.00
N ASP A 246 3.84 -12.49 13.69
CA ASP A 246 4.30 -13.88 13.87
C ASP A 246 3.21 -14.77 14.48
N ASN A 247 2.30 -14.19 15.29
CA ASN A 247 1.22 -14.87 16.00
C ASN A 247 -0.18 -14.45 15.51
N LEU A 248 -0.32 -14.05 14.23
CA LEU A 248 -1.64 -13.79 13.66
C LEU A 248 -2.43 -15.11 13.51
N THR A 249 -3.54 -15.21 14.23
CA THR A 249 -4.41 -16.40 14.19
C THR A 249 -5.39 -16.33 13.03
N GLN A 250 -6.00 -15.17 12.81
CA GLN A 250 -7.03 -15.02 11.79
C GLN A 250 -7.12 -13.58 11.27
N SER A 251 -7.24 -13.44 9.95
CA SER A 251 -7.68 -12.20 9.30
C SER A 251 -9.13 -12.34 8.84
N PHE A 252 -9.96 -11.35 9.17
CA PHE A 252 -11.36 -11.31 8.75
C PHE A 252 -11.50 -10.37 7.55
N SER A 253 -12.18 -10.80 6.50
CA SER A 253 -12.52 -9.96 5.34
C SER A 253 -11.36 -9.43 4.50
N PHE A 254 -10.09 -9.65 4.88
CA PHE A 254 -8.89 -9.39 4.09
C PHE A 254 -8.09 -10.69 3.91
N ASN A 255 -7.44 -10.81 2.76
CA ASN A 255 -6.37 -11.76 2.56
C ASN A 255 -5.13 -11.32 3.34
N TYR A 256 -4.32 -12.30 3.74
CA TYR A 256 -3.11 -12.09 4.52
C TYR A 256 -1.96 -12.94 3.99
N LYS A 257 -0.77 -12.36 3.98
CA LYS A 257 0.48 -13.10 3.81
C LYS A 257 1.60 -12.40 4.57
N SER A 258 2.30 -13.17 5.40
CA SER A 258 3.53 -12.70 6.02
C SER A 258 4.60 -12.45 4.94
N ILE A 259 5.35 -11.36 5.11
CA ILE A 259 6.50 -11.03 4.27
C ILE A 259 7.73 -10.99 5.16
N THR A 260 8.78 -11.68 4.73
CA THR A 260 10.03 -11.83 5.49
C THR A 260 11.17 -11.14 4.75
N PRO A 261 11.23 -9.79 4.74
CA PRO A 261 12.21 -9.05 3.94
C PRO A 261 13.65 -9.37 4.35
N TYR A 262 13.89 -9.76 5.61
CA TYR A 262 15.20 -10.07 6.16
C TYR A 262 15.37 -11.56 6.52
N ALA A 263 14.49 -12.44 6.00
CA ALA A 263 14.43 -13.90 6.20
C ALA A 263 14.33 -14.42 7.65
N THR A 264 14.65 -13.61 8.65
CA THR A 264 14.78 -13.99 10.07
C THR A 264 13.70 -13.39 10.96
N ILE A 265 13.02 -12.33 10.50
CA ILE A 265 12.00 -11.60 11.26
C ILE A 265 10.69 -11.64 10.45
N ASN A 266 9.62 -12.13 11.08
CA ASN A 266 8.30 -12.30 10.47
C ASN A 266 7.31 -11.20 10.91
N ASP A 267 7.83 -10.08 11.41
CA ASP A 267 7.09 -8.97 12.02
C ASP A 267 6.28 -8.13 11.02
N THR A 268 6.31 -8.51 9.74
CA THR A 268 5.72 -7.74 8.64
C THR A 268 4.71 -8.58 7.88
N ALA A 269 3.56 -7.97 7.65
CA ALA A 269 2.42 -8.61 7.02
C ALA A 269 1.89 -7.77 5.88
N MET A 270 1.50 -8.41 4.78
CA MET A 270 0.74 -7.79 3.71
C MET A 270 -0.70 -8.27 3.77
N LEU A 271 -1.61 -7.29 3.72
CA LEU A 271 -3.05 -7.44 3.73
C LEU A 271 -3.63 -6.84 2.46
N TRP A 272 -4.66 -7.46 1.90
CA TRP A 272 -5.36 -6.93 0.72
C TRP A 272 -6.80 -7.42 0.65
N GLY A 273 -7.58 -6.79 -0.22
CA GLY A 273 -8.98 -7.14 -0.43
C GLY A 273 -9.18 -8.57 -0.98
N LEU A 274 -10.36 -9.11 -0.70
CA LEU A 274 -10.93 -10.28 -1.34
C LEU A 274 -11.50 -9.89 -2.71
N LYS A 275 -11.16 -10.67 -3.74
CA LYS A 275 -11.67 -10.45 -5.11
C LYS A 275 -13.19 -10.44 -5.12
N PHE A 276 -13.78 -9.48 -5.84
CA PHE A 276 -15.22 -9.29 -5.97
C PHE A 276 -15.97 -8.91 -4.67
N TYR A 277 -15.25 -8.49 -3.62
CA TYR A 277 -15.87 -8.05 -2.36
C TYR A 277 -15.35 -6.69 -1.92
N ASN A 278 -14.05 -6.58 -1.65
CA ASN A 278 -13.41 -5.36 -1.18
C ASN A 278 -12.01 -5.16 -1.80
N ASP A 279 -11.77 -5.76 -2.95
CA ASP A 279 -10.60 -5.56 -3.81
C ASP A 279 -10.58 -4.17 -4.48
N LEU A 280 -11.71 -3.46 -4.47
CA LEU A 280 -11.84 -2.09 -4.94
C LEU A 280 -12.17 -1.15 -3.78
N LEU A 281 -11.25 -0.24 -3.46
CA LEU A 281 -11.49 0.88 -2.56
C LEU A 281 -11.98 2.07 -3.38
N MET A 282 -13.28 2.35 -3.29
CA MET A 282 -13.94 3.44 -4.00
C MET A 282 -13.43 4.81 -3.54
N GLN A 283 -13.63 5.83 -4.38
CA GLN A 283 -13.43 7.23 -4.09
C GLN A 283 -14.19 7.69 -2.82
N ALA A 284 -13.86 8.88 -2.35
CA ALA A 284 -14.46 9.47 -1.16
C ALA A 284 -16.00 9.49 -1.21
N GLY A 285 -16.61 8.95 -0.16
CA GLY A 285 -18.06 8.81 -0.04
C GLY A 285 -18.45 7.72 0.97
N PRO A 286 -19.73 7.34 1.05
CA PRO A 286 -20.22 6.32 1.98
C PRO A 286 -19.55 4.94 1.81
N LEU A 287 -19.15 4.61 0.57
CA LEU A 287 -18.47 3.36 0.20
C LEU A 287 -16.94 3.53 0.08
N GLY A 288 -16.42 4.71 0.44
CA GLY A 288 -14.99 5.03 0.34
C GLY A 288 -14.16 4.47 1.49
N ASN A 289 -14.55 3.33 2.07
CA ASN A 289 -13.76 2.67 3.10
C ASN A 289 -13.83 1.15 2.99
N VAL A 290 -12.78 0.51 3.51
CA VAL A 290 -12.72 -0.94 3.69
C VAL A 290 -12.27 -1.24 5.11
N GLN A 291 -12.86 -2.27 5.70
CA GLN A 291 -12.63 -2.61 7.11
C GLN A 291 -12.35 -4.10 7.24
N SER A 292 -11.50 -4.43 8.20
CA SER A 292 -11.13 -5.80 8.55
C SER A 292 -10.85 -5.89 10.04
N GLU A 293 -10.94 -7.09 10.56
CA GLU A 293 -10.49 -7.41 11.89
C GLU A 293 -9.34 -8.41 11.83
N LEU A 294 -8.40 -8.28 12.75
CA LEU A 294 -7.26 -9.18 12.93
C LEU A 294 -7.35 -9.75 14.33
N LEU A 295 -7.28 -11.08 14.44
CA LEU A 295 -7.20 -11.78 15.71
C LEU A 295 -5.78 -12.30 15.88
N PHE A 296 -5.15 -11.86 16.95
CA PHE A 296 -3.80 -12.24 17.30
C PHE A 296 -3.82 -13.08 18.57
N GLN A 297 -2.99 -14.11 18.59
CA GLN A 297 -2.65 -14.80 19.82
C GLN A 297 -1.65 -13.95 20.61
N LYS A 298 -1.77 -13.96 21.93
CA LYS A 298 -0.82 -13.29 22.81
C LYS A 298 0.39 -14.18 23.01
N ASP A 299 1.56 -13.58 22.81
CA ASP A 299 2.80 -14.13 23.33
C ASP A 299 2.98 -13.65 24.78
N GLN A 300 3.02 -14.58 25.73
CA GLN A 300 3.18 -14.26 27.16
C GLN A 300 4.49 -13.53 27.46
N ALA A 301 5.53 -13.71 26.63
CA ALA A 301 6.83 -13.06 26.85
C ALA A 301 6.88 -11.60 26.39
N THR A 302 6.10 -11.24 25.37
CA THR A 302 6.23 -9.93 24.69
C THR A 302 4.98 -9.08 24.72
N PHE A 303 3.80 -9.67 24.93
CA PHE A 303 2.53 -8.95 24.89
C PHE A 303 2.41 -7.96 26.06
N THR A 304 2.27 -6.68 25.73
CA THR A 304 1.98 -5.61 26.69
C THR A 304 1.16 -4.51 26.03
N PHE A 305 0.47 -3.69 26.81
CA PHE A 305 -0.10 -2.42 26.35
C PHE A 305 0.77 -1.22 26.70
N ASP A 306 1.91 -1.45 27.36
CA ASP A 306 2.82 -0.40 27.76
C ASP A 306 3.47 0.24 26.54
N LYS A 307 3.69 1.56 26.62
CA LYS A 307 4.45 2.35 25.63
C LYS A 307 3.97 2.16 24.19
N GLY A 308 2.68 1.90 24.01
CA GLY A 308 2.07 1.78 22.69
C GLY A 308 2.42 0.49 21.93
N TRP A 309 2.84 -0.58 22.61
CA TRP A 309 3.24 -1.84 21.96
C TRP A 309 2.17 -2.44 21.03
N ALA A 310 0.87 -2.27 21.37
CA ALA A 310 -0.25 -2.81 20.57
C ALA A 310 -0.51 -2.06 19.24
N PHE A 311 0.29 -1.04 18.94
CA PHE A 311 0.19 -0.24 17.74
C PHE A 311 1.34 -0.59 16.76
N PRO A 312 1.08 -0.51 15.46
CA PRO A 312 2.07 -0.89 14.46
C PRO A 312 3.23 0.10 14.45
N ARG A 313 4.43 -0.40 14.14
CA ARG A 313 5.65 0.43 14.04
C ARG A 313 5.66 1.23 12.74
N ARG A 314 5.19 0.61 11.65
CA ARG A 314 5.10 1.20 10.31
C ARG A 314 3.91 0.64 9.56
N ILE A 315 3.32 1.48 8.71
CA ILE A 315 2.25 1.10 7.79
C ILE A 315 2.61 1.66 6.41
N TYR A 316 2.47 0.82 5.38
CA TYR A 316 2.54 1.23 3.99
C TYR A 316 1.22 0.95 3.29
N PHE A 317 0.75 1.88 2.47
CA PHE A 317 -0.40 1.69 1.61
C PHE A 317 0.05 1.76 0.15
N ASN A 318 -0.19 0.70 -0.63
CA ASN A 318 0.28 0.58 -2.02
C ASN A 318 1.79 0.84 -2.20
N GLY A 319 2.59 0.58 -1.17
CA GLY A 319 4.04 0.81 -1.17
C GLY A 319 4.49 2.19 -0.65
N ASP A 320 3.58 3.14 -0.45
CA ASP A 320 3.89 4.45 0.14
C ASP A 320 3.86 4.37 1.67
N ASN A 321 4.87 4.94 2.34
CA ASN A 321 4.97 4.94 3.81
C ASN A 321 4.01 5.97 4.41
N CYS A 322 3.11 5.52 5.28
CA CYS A 322 2.14 6.41 5.91
C CYS A 322 2.73 7.14 7.12
N VAL A 323 2.35 8.40 7.28
CA VAL A 323 2.74 9.20 8.44
C VAL A 323 2.07 8.65 9.69
N MET A 324 2.87 8.16 10.64
CA MET A 324 2.43 7.71 11.95
C MET A 324 2.32 8.90 12.92
N PRO A 325 1.37 8.90 13.87
CA PRO A 325 1.43 9.81 15.01
C PRO A 325 2.73 9.61 15.80
N PRO A 326 3.18 10.62 16.56
CA PRO A 326 4.36 10.47 17.39
C PRO A 326 4.06 9.50 18.55
N PRO A 327 5.03 8.68 19.01
CA PRO A 327 4.79 7.60 19.98
C PRO A 327 4.27 8.07 21.34
N ASP A 328 4.60 9.29 21.75
CA ASP A 328 4.11 9.95 22.98
C ASP A 328 2.61 10.21 22.95
N ALA A 329 2.02 10.35 21.75
CA ALA A 329 0.59 10.53 21.57
C ALA A 329 -0.19 9.22 21.55
N TYR A 330 0.45 8.04 21.57
CA TYR A 330 -0.25 6.76 21.42
C TYR A 330 -1.21 6.53 22.58
N PRO A 331 -2.39 5.90 22.36
CA PRO A 331 -3.28 5.59 23.46
C PRO A 331 -2.57 4.73 24.52
N TRP A 332 -2.45 5.23 25.74
CA TRP A 332 -1.89 4.48 26.87
C TRP A 332 -2.99 4.00 27.81
N LEU A 333 -2.72 2.94 28.56
CA LEU A 333 -3.59 2.49 29.63
C LEU A 333 -3.68 3.59 30.70
N PRO A 334 -4.88 4.00 31.13
CA PRO A 334 -4.99 5.02 32.19
C PRO A 334 -4.20 4.57 33.42
N ASN A 335 -3.27 5.43 33.89
CA ASN A 335 -2.46 5.18 35.10
C ASN A 335 -3.32 4.99 36.37
N SER A 336 -4.60 5.32 36.30
CA SER A 336 -5.59 5.10 37.35
C SER A 336 -6.24 3.73 37.15
N GLY A 337 -5.70 2.72 37.82
CA GLY A 337 -6.60 1.67 38.32
C GLY A 337 -7.69 2.37 39.14
N PHE A 338 -8.95 2.04 38.91
CA PHE A 338 -10.03 2.41 39.83
C PHE A 338 -9.62 1.90 41.22
N ARG A 339 -9.03 2.75 42.06
CA ARG A 339 -9.09 2.54 43.50
C ARG A 339 -10.57 2.65 43.80
N GLN A 340 -11.24 1.50 43.89
CA GLN A 340 -12.46 1.43 44.67
C GLN A 340 -12.04 1.91 46.06
N TYR A 341 -12.29 3.18 46.35
CA TYR A 341 -12.32 3.66 47.72
C TYR A 341 -13.51 2.96 48.35
N THR A 342 -13.30 1.73 48.81
CA THR A 342 -14.18 1.12 49.80
C THR A 342 -14.11 2.05 51.00
N SER A 343 -15.14 2.87 51.16
CA SER A 343 -15.19 3.78 52.29
C SER A 343 -15.15 2.92 53.56
N LEU A 344 -14.18 3.17 54.44
CA LEU A 344 -14.12 2.54 55.76
C LEU A 344 -15.46 2.70 56.49
N LEU A 345 -16.16 3.82 56.25
CA LEU A 345 -17.49 4.08 56.77
C LEU A 345 -18.52 3.07 56.25
N THR A 346 -18.49 2.71 54.96
CA THR A 346 -19.40 1.67 54.42
C THR A 346 -19.13 0.30 55.01
N LEU A 347 -17.86 -0.07 55.23
CA LEU A 347 -17.51 -1.33 55.89
C LEU A 347 -17.98 -1.36 57.36
N ILE A 348 -17.78 -0.27 58.10
CA ILE A 348 -18.23 -0.12 59.49
C ILE A 348 -19.76 -0.14 59.58
N MET A 349 -20.47 0.52 58.67
CA MET A 349 -21.94 0.50 58.66
C MET A 349 -22.47 -0.89 58.33
N THR A 350 -21.85 -1.61 57.39
CA THR A 350 -22.24 -3.00 57.10
C THR A 350 -22.01 -3.92 58.29
N SER A 351 -20.88 -3.79 59.01
CA SER A 351 -20.61 -4.63 60.19
C SER A 351 -21.49 -4.30 61.39
N LEU A 352 -21.81 -3.02 61.61
CA LEU A 352 -22.76 -2.60 62.65
C LEU A 352 -24.18 -3.10 62.34
N SER A 353 -24.60 -3.02 61.08
CA SER A 353 -25.93 -3.52 60.67
C SER A 353 -26.06 -5.04 60.80
N THR A 354 -25.02 -5.81 60.50
CA THR A 354 -25.03 -7.26 60.72
C THR A 354 -24.99 -7.62 62.21
N ALA A 355 -24.22 -6.90 63.02
CA ALA A 355 -24.21 -7.10 64.47
C ALA A 355 -25.56 -6.78 65.11
N ALA A 356 -26.23 -5.70 64.69
CA ALA A 356 -27.57 -5.34 65.16
C ALA A 356 -28.63 -6.39 64.77
N LEU A 357 -28.57 -6.92 63.54
CA LEU A 357 -29.47 -7.99 63.10
C LEU A 357 -29.26 -9.30 63.89
N MET A 358 -28.02 -9.64 64.21
CA MET A 358 -27.70 -10.80 65.05
C MET A 358 -28.18 -10.60 66.50
N TYR A 359 -28.18 -9.37 67.01
CA TYR A 359 -28.64 -9.05 68.37
C TYR A 359 -30.17 -9.01 68.51
N VAL A 360 -30.89 -8.73 67.42
CA VAL A 360 -32.37 -8.73 67.38
C VAL A 360 -32.93 -10.15 67.18
N HIS A 361 -32.11 -11.08 66.71
CA HIS A 361 -32.49 -12.49 66.47
C HIS A 361 -31.81 -13.50 67.41
N ALA A 362 -31.13 -13.03 68.46
CA ALA A 362 -30.69 -13.81 69.62
C ALA A 362 -31.64 -13.57 70.79
#